data_AF-A0A439CUI0-F1
#
_entry.id   AF-A0A439CUI0-F1
#
_cell.length_a   1.000
_cell.length_b   1.000
_cell.length_c   1.000
_cell.angle_alpha   90.00
_cell.angle_beta   90.00
_cell.angle_gamma   90.00
#
_symmetry.space_group_name_H-M   'P 1'
#
loop_
_entity.id
_entity.type
_entity.pdbx_description
1 polymer ?
#
loop_
_entity_poly.entity_id
_entity_poly.type
_entity_poly.pdbx_seq_one_letter_code
_entity_poly.pdbx_strand_id
1 'polypeptide(L)'
;MRFTTASLLSVGLAAVHGLPLAAPDSPGCRVDLAPTLPQPQNAASNILYSTLSKWVKSTGALYFSTSYLDTRNITKAPYSVLFKANMIPDFQTEDSIAAVLDTWVGTYLVGGQAPSSDDYSITAVTCS
;
A
#
# COMPACT_ATOMS: atom_id res chain seq x y z
N MET A 1 7.81 -8.95 65.72
CA MET A 1 8.36 -9.33 64.40
C MET A 1 8.53 -8.05 63.59
N ARG A 2 9.77 -7.73 63.20
CA ARG A 2 10.12 -6.59 62.34
C ARG A 2 10.04 -7.06 60.89
N PHE A 3 9.30 -6.36 60.03
CA PHE A 3 9.45 -6.50 58.58
C PHE A 3 9.52 -5.11 57.93
N THR A 4 10.72 -4.91 57.39
CA THR A 4 11.25 -4.02 56.34
C THR A 4 10.30 -3.16 55.50
N THR A 5 10.76 -1.92 55.33
CA THR A 5 10.36 -0.87 54.39
C THR A 5 10.69 -1.16 52.93
N ALA A 6 9.97 -0.41 52.07
CA ALA A 6 10.33 0.08 50.73
C ALA A 6 10.06 -0.84 49.53
N SER A 7 9.19 -0.37 48.64
CA SER A 7 9.58 0.03 47.28
C SER A 7 8.41 0.73 46.58
N LEU A 8 8.58 2.03 46.31
CA LEU A 8 7.82 2.78 45.31
C LEU A 8 8.38 2.39 43.94
N LEU A 9 7.57 1.79 43.07
CA LEU A 9 7.87 1.65 41.65
C LEU A 9 6.82 2.41 40.85
N SER A 10 7.17 3.68 40.63
CA SER A 10 7.08 4.45 39.40
C SER A 10 6.13 3.98 38.30
N VAL A 11 5.24 4.92 37.96
CA VAL A 11 4.42 5.06 36.77
C VAL A 11 5.11 4.58 35.49
N GLY A 12 4.51 3.59 34.83
CA GLY A 12 4.75 3.31 33.42
C GLY A 12 3.61 3.85 32.58
N LEU A 13 3.66 5.14 32.20
CA LEU A 13 2.94 5.60 31.02
C LEU A 13 3.64 4.96 29.82
N ALA A 14 3.02 3.94 29.23
CA ALA A 14 3.41 3.52 27.89
C ALA A 14 3.02 4.66 26.94
N ALA A 15 3.97 5.54 26.66
CA ALA A 15 3.89 6.44 25.53
C ALA A 15 3.81 5.55 24.28
N VAL A 16 2.61 5.46 23.70
CA VAL A 16 2.43 4.99 22.32
C VAL A 16 3.14 6.02 21.45
N HIS A 17 4.42 5.75 21.16
CA HIS A 17 5.20 6.59 20.27
C HIS A 17 4.56 6.57 18.90
N GLY A 18 3.86 7.68 18.61
CA GLY A 18 3.70 8.28 17.30
C GLY A 18 3.37 7.31 16.18
N LEU A 19 2.07 7.11 15.94
CA LEU A 19 1.60 6.97 14.57
C LEU A 19 2.31 8.07 13.74
N PRO A 20 3.04 7.73 12.66
CA PRO A 20 3.47 8.77 11.74
C PRO A 20 2.21 9.50 11.32
N LEU A 21 2.16 10.81 11.60
CA LEU A 21 1.15 11.71 11.07
C LEU A 21 1.02 11.37 9.59
N ALA A 22 -0.10 10.73 9.22
CA ALA A 22 -0.45 10.47 7.85
C ALA A 22 -0.32 11.82 7.14
N ALA A 23 0.56 11.90 6.15
CA ALA A 23 0.53 13.01 5.22
C ALA A 23 -0.94 13.12 4.75
N PRO A 24 -1.51 14.33 4.62
CA PRO A 24 -2.91 14.46 4.20
C PRO A 24 -3.12 13.56 2.99
N ASP A 25 -4.02 12.59 3.12
CA ASP A 25 -4.28 11.62 2.07
C ASP A 25 -4.63 12.43 0.83
N SER A 26 -3.77 12.33 -0.19
CA SER A 26 -4.16 12.87 -1.49
C SER A 26 -5.38 12.05 -1.89
N PRO A 27 -6.52 12.68 -2.22
CA PRO A 27 -7.75 11.96 -2.45
C PRO A 27 -7.51 10.87 -3.49
N GLY A 28 -8.01 9.66 -3.24
CA GLY A 28 -7.65 8.51 -4.06
C GLY A 28 -7.77 7.18 -3.37
N CYS A 29 -7.23 6.15 -4.02
CA CYS A 29 -7.32 4.77 -3.56
C CYS A 29 -5.92 4.16 -3.41
N ARG A 30 -5.58 3.74 -2.20
CA ARG A 30 -4.34 3.05 -1.87
C ARG A 30 -4.51 1.54 -2.06
N VAL A 31 -3.55 0.93 -2.74
CA VAL A 31 -3.38 -0.51 -2.89
C VAL A 31 -2.27 -0.97 -1.95
N ASP A 32 -2.60 -1.84 -1.01
CA ASP A 32 -1.64 -2.42 -0.07
C ASP A 32 -1.08 -3.74 -0.62
N LEU A 33 0.23 -3.92 -0.46
CA LEU A 33 1.00 -4.97 -1.13
C LEU A 33 1.84 -5.76 -0.11
N ALA A 34 1.82 -7.09 -0.23
CA ALA A 34 2.71 -7.98 0.51
C ALA A 34 3.60 -8.79 -0.45
N PRO A 35 4.94 -8.77 -0.27
CA PRO A 35 5.86 -9.45 -1.18
C PRO A 35 5.76 -10.96 -1.03
N THR A 36 5.94 -11.70 -2.13
CA THR A 36 5.99 -13.17 -2.11
C THR A 36 7.33 -13.71 -1.65
N LEU A 37 8.39 -12.91 -1.75
CA LEU A 37 9.72 -13.23 -1.24
C LEU A 37 10.00 -12.52 0.09
N PRO A 38 10.75 -13.14 1.02
CA PRO A 38 11.20 -12.47 2.25
C PRO A 38 12.08 -11.25 2.00
N GLN A 39 12.82 -11.27 0.88
CA GLN A 39 13.68 -10.16 0.43
C GLN A 39 13.43 -9.93 -1.06
N PRO A 40 12.47 -9.06 -1.41
CA PRO A 40 12.18 -8.75 -2.80
C PRO A 40 13.34 -7.97 -3.44
N GLN A 41 13.62 -8.23 -4.71
CA GLN A 41 14.68 -7.53 -5.43
C GLN A 41 14.08 -6.32 -6.17
N ASN A 42 14.79 -5.19 -6.18
CA ASN A 42 14.39 -4.01 -6.95
C ASN A 42 12.92 -3.58 -6.74
N ALA A 43 12.44 -3.66 -5.49
CA ALA A 43 11.02 -3.52 -5.15
C ALA A 43 10.36 -2.29 -5.77
N ALA A 44 11.06 -1.15 -5.79
CA ALA A 44 10.55 0.07 -6.38
C ALA A 44 10.21 -0.09 -7.88
N SER A 45 11.17 -0.54 -8.68
CA SER A 45 10.95 -0.74 -10.11
C SER A 45 9.88 -1.80 -10.37
N ASN A 46 9.94 -2.93 -9.64
CA ASN A 46 9.00 -4.03 -9.85
C ASN A 46 7.57 -3.63 -9.51
N ILE A 47 7.33 -2.98 -8.36
CA ILE A 47 6.00 -2.51 -7.98
C ILE A 47 5.52 -1.45 -8.96
N LEU A 48 6.35 -0.46 -9.31
CA LEU A 48 5.96 0.61 -10.21
C LEU A 48 5.53 0.08 -11.58
N TYR A 49 6.41 -0.60 -12.30
CA TYR A 49 6.13 -1.04 -13.67
C TYR A 49 5.00 -2.09 -13.72
N SER A 50 4.93 -2.98 -12.73
CA SER A 50 3.85 -3.98 -12.69
C SER A 50 2.50 -3.34 -12.38
N THR A 51 2.45 -2.32 -11.53
CA THR A 51 1.24 -1.56 -11.27
C THR A 51 0.74 -0.85 -12.53
N LEU A 52 1.63 -0.17 -13.27
CA LEU A 52 1.27 0.47 -14.55
C LEU A 52 0.72 -0.56 -15.54
N SER A 53 1.41 -1.70 -15.69
CA SER A 53 1.01 -2.77 -16.60
C SER A 53 -0.35 -3.37 -16.22
N LYS A 54 -0.57 -3.63 -14.93
CA LYS A 54 -1.83 -4.20 -14.44
C LYS A 54 -2.99 -3.24 -14.62
N TRP A 55 -2.78 -1.93 -14.40
CA TRP A 55 -3.80 -0.91 -14.68
C TRP A 55 -4.24 -0.92 -16.14
N VAL A 56 -3.27 -0.83 -17.07
CA VAL A 56 -3.51 -0.87 -18.51
C VAL A 56 -4.29 -2.13 -18.91
N LYS A 57 -3.89 -3.29 -18.40
CA LYS A 57 -4.60 -4.56 -18.67
C LYS A 57 -6.02 -4.59 -18.11
N SER A 58 -6.25 -4.00 -16.95
CA SER A 58 -7.56 -4.04 -16.27
C SER A 58 -8.58 -3.10 -16.88
N THR A 59 -8.11 -1.99 -17.44
CA THR A 59 -8.97 -0.91 -17.98
C THR A 59 -9.03 -0.90 -19.52
N GLY A 60 -8.09 -1.58 -20.19
CA GLY A 60 -7.94 -1.48 -21.65
C GLY A 60 -7.33 -0.15 -22.11
N ALA A 61 -6.85 0.70 -21.20
CA ALA A 61 -6.22 1.96 -21.53
C ALA A 61 -4.92 1.76 -22.31
N LEU A 62 -4.64 2.61 -23.30
CA LEU A 62 -3.40 2.53 -24.10
C LEU A 62 -2.16 2.92 -23.28
N TYR A 63 -2.33 3.75 -22.26
CA TYR A 63 -1.26 4.31 -21.46
C TYR A 63 -1.74 4.61 -20.04
N PHE A 64 -0.82 4.59 -19.08
CA PHE A 64 -1.06 5.04 -17.72
C PHE A 64 0.15 5.81 -17.18
N SER A 65 -0.07 7.02 -16.67
CA SER A 65 1.01 7.90 -16.24
C SER A 65 1.44 7.61 -14.81
N THR A 66 2.75 7.61 -14.57
CA THR A 66 3.30 7.55 -13.20
C THR A 66 2.93 8.78 -12.38
N SER A 67 2.59 9.91 -13.01
CA SER A 67 2.14 11.12 -12.32
C SER A 67 0.82 10.93 -11.57
N TYR A 68 0.00 9.96 -11.99
CA TYR A 68 -1.26 9.58 -11.36
C TYR A 68 -1.08 8.73 -10.11
N LEU A 69 0.15 8.30 -9.83
CA LEU A 69 0.49 7.50 -8.68
C LEU A 69 1.25 8.33 -7.64
N ASP A 70 1.09 7.97 -6.39
CA ASP A 70 2.05 8.23 -5.34
C ASP A 70 2.72 6.90 -4.95
N THR A 71 4.04 6.89 -5.15
CA THR A 71 4.88 5.71 -5.04
C THR A 71 5.90 5.85 -3.91
N ARG A 72 5.69 6.74 -2.93
CA ARG A 72 6.64 6.95 -1.82
C ARG A 72 6.88 5.67 -1.01
N ASN A 73 5.91 4.76 -0.98
CA ASN A 73 5.92 3.54 -0.16
C ASN A 73 6.33 2.27 -0.93
N ILE A 74 6.92 2.36 -2.13
CA ILE A 74 7.32 1.16 -2.90
C ILE A 74 8.74 0.66 -2.61
N THR A 75 9.52 1.38 -1.82
CA THR A 75 10.94 1.05 -1.56
C THR A 75 11.15 0.22 -0.29
N LYS A 76 10.20 0.24 0.65
CA LYS A 76 10.26 -0.51 1.92
C LYS A 76 8.85 -0.91 2.38
N ALA A 77 8.78 -2.03 3.09
CA ALA A 77 7.53 -2.49 3.70
C ALA A 77 7.07 -1.52 4.83
N PRO A 78 5.74 -1.38 5.07
CA PRO A 78 4.65 -1.94 4.27
C PRO A 78 4.57 -1.29 2.89
N TYR A 79 4.45 -2.11 1.85
CA TYR A 79 4.45 -1.63 0.47
C TYR A 79 3.06 -1.15 0.08
N SER A 80 2.98 0.01 -0.57
CA SER A 80 1.72 0.50 -1.12
C SER A 80 1.91 1.43 -2.31
N VAL A 81 0.86 1.53 -3.13
CA VAL A 81 0.75 2.51 -4.21
C VAL A 81 -0.58 3.22 -4.07
N LEU A 82 -0.57 4.56 -4.07
CA LEU A 82 -1.79 5.36 -4.06
C LEU A 82 -2.10 5.83 -5.48
N PHE A 83 -3.32 5.53 -5.94
CA PHE A 83 -3.90 6.03 -7.17
C PHE A 83 -4.64 7.34 -6.87
N LYS A 84 -4.17 8.45 -7.43
CA LYS A 84 -4.70 9.78 -7.14
C LYS A 84 -6.01 10.01 -7.89
N ALA A 85 -7.08 10.33 -7.16
CA ALA A 85 -8.33 10.79 -7.74
C ALA A 85 -8.14 12.11 -8.51
N ASN A 86 -9.07 12.41 -9.41
CA ASN A 86 -9.08 13.59 -10.28
C ASN A 86 -7.85 13.75 -11.20
N MET A 87 -6.96 12.74 -11.28
CA MET A 87 -5.77 12.78 -12.12
C MET A 87 -5.83 11.76 -13.26
N ILE A 88 -6.51 10.63 -13.06
CA ILE A 88 -6.59 9.54 -14.03
C ILE A 88 -7.73 9.83 -15.03
N PRO A 89 -7.44 10.03 -16.33
CA PRO A 89 -8.48 10.20 -17.34
C PRO A 89 -9.53 9.10 -17.25
N ASP A 90 -10.81 9.45 -17.37
CA ASP A 90 -11.98 8.56 -17.27
C ASP A 90 -12.23 7.92 -15.88
N PHE A 91 -11.30 8.03 -14.94
CA PHE A 91 -11.40 7.53 -13.56
C PHE A 91 -11.15 8.65 -12.55
N GLN A 92 -12.01 9.66 -12.58
CA GLN A 92 -11.82 10.91 -11.83
C GLN A 92 -12.24 10.80 -10.35
N THR A 93 -13.07 9.83 -9.98
CA THR A 93 -13.57 9.67 -8.61
C THR A 93 -12.96 8.44 -7.92
N GLU A 94 -12.92 8.45 -6.60
CA GLU A 94 -12.54 7.28 -5.80
C GLU A 94 -13.38 6.06 -6.15
N ASP A 95 -14.71 6.19 -6.24
CA ASP A 95 -15.60 5.09 -6.62
C ASP A 95 -15.22 4.46 -7.98
N SER A 96 -14.88 5.30 -8.97
CA SER A 96 -14.49 4.80 -10.29
C SER A 96 -13.15 4.07 -10.26
N ILE A 97 -12.20 4.53 -9.44
CA ILE A 97 -10.89 3.90 -9.25
C ILE A 97 -11.06 2.59 -8.45
N ALA A 98 -11.83 2.62 -7.35
CA ALA A 98 -12.14 1.48 -6.50
C ALA A 98 -12.77 0.34 -7.29
N ALA A 99 -13.73 0.64 -8.19
CA ALA A 99 -14.36 -0.35 -9.05
C ALA A 99 -13.36 -1.17 -9.89
N VAL A 100 -12.21 -0.60 -10.26
CA VAL A 100 -11.12 -1.34 -10.91
C VAL A 100 -10.26 -2.06 -9.88
N LEU A 101 -9.79 -1.34 -8.86
CA LEU A 101 -8.81 -1.85 -7.91
C LEU A 101 -9.35 -2.98 -7.01
N ASP A 102 -10.63 -2.95 -6.65
CA ASP A 102 -11.24 -3.99 -5.82
C ASP A 102 -11.22 -5.36 -6.52
N THR A 103 -11.25 -5.38 -7.86
CA THR A 103 -11.10 -6.63 -8.63
C THR A 103 -9.69 -7.22 -8.53
N TRP A 104 -8.72 -6.45 -8.04
CA TRP A 104 -7.34 -6.91 -7.87
C TRP A 104 -7.09 -7.55 -6.50
N VAL A 105 -7.95 -7.31 -5.51
CA VAL A 105 -7.76 -7.85 -4.16
C VAL A 105 -7.76 -9.38 -4.21
N GLY A 106 -6.78 -9.98 -3.55
CA GLY A 106 -6.55 -11.43 -3.60
C GLY A 106 -5.81 -11.93 -4.85
N THR A 107 -5.39 -11.02 -5.75
CA THR A 107 -4.55 -11.32 -6.91
C THR A 107 -3.12 -10.81 -6.70
N TYR A 108 -2.25 -11.02 -7.67
CA TYR A 108 -0.87 -10.56 -7.69
C TYR A 108 -0.64 -9.47 -8.74
N LEU A 109 0.35 -8.60 -8.53
CA LEU A 109 0.69 -7.54 -9.49
C LEU A 109 1.05 -8.11 -10.87
N VAL A 110 1.79 -9.22 -10.92
CA VAL A 110 2.24 -9.83 -12.18
C VAL A 110 1.43 -11.09 -12.52
N GLY A 111 1.38 -12.08 -11.62
CA GLY A 111 0.89 -13.43 -11.95
C GLY A 111 -0.63 -13.62 -11.98
N GLY A 112 -1.42 -12.58 -11.67
CA GLY A 112 -2.88 -12.68 -11.66
C GLY A 112 -3.36 -13.52 -10.49
N GLN A 113 -3.90 -14.71 -10.73
CA GLN A 113 -4.46 -15.58 -9.67
C GLN A 113 -3.41 -16.40 -8.91
N ALA A 114 -2.26 -16.64 -9.53
CA ALA A 114 -1.11 -17.28 -8.91
C ALA A 114 0.09 -16.33 -8.95
N PRO A 115 1.03 -16.38 -8.00
CA PRO A 115 2.17 -15.47 -8.01
C PRO A 115 3.11 -15.79 -9.18
N SER A 116 3.71 -14.75 -9.76
CA SER A 116 4.97 -14.91 -10.49
C SER A 116 6.15 -14.97 -9.51
N SER A 117 7.35 -15.22 -10.00
CA SER A 117 8.57 -15.08 -9.20
C SER A 117 8.80 -13.60 -8.84
N ASP A 118 9.15 -13.31 -7.58
CA ASP A 118 9.37 -11.95 -7.06
C ASP A 118 8.20 -10.99 -7.34
N ASP A 119 7.03 -11.35 -6.79
CA ASP A 119 5.75 -10.70 -7.04
C ASP A 119 5.18 -10.12 -5.74
N TYR A 120 4.04 -9.45 -5.84
CA TYR A 120 3.37 -8.80 -4.73
C TYR A 120 1.89 -9.15 -4.74
N SER A 121 1.44 -9.77 -3.65
CA SER A 121 0.02 -9.99 -3.40
C SER A 121 -0.66 -8.67 -3.06
N ILE A 122 -1.84 -8.47 -3.61
CA ILE A 122 -2.66 -7.28 -3.39
C ILE A 122 -3.64 -7.61 -2.27
N THR A 123 -3.38 -7.04 -1.09
CA THR A 123 -4.03 -7.48 0.15
C THR A 123 -5.27 -6.65 0.49
N ALA A 124 -5.28 -5.38 0.12
CA ALA A 124 -6.40 -4.49 0.39
C ALA A 124 -6.39 -3.28 -0.56
N VAL A 125 -7.57 -2.67 -0.69
CA VAL A 125 -7.77 -1.35 -1.28
C VAL A 125 -8.43 -0.47 -0.22
N THR A 126 -7.97 0.77 -0.07
CA THR A 126 -8.58 1.76 0.84
C THR A 126 -8.64 3.10 0.13
N CYS A 127 -9.83 3.69 0.04
CA CYS A 127 -10.03 5.00 -0.57
C CYS A 127 -10.44 6.04 0.49
N SER A 128 -10.05 7.30 0.29
CA SER A 128 -10.22 8.42 1.23
C SER A 128 -10.16 9.76 0.55
#